data_AF-A0A7G1QBZ5-F1
#
_entry.id   AF-A0A7G1QBZ5-F1
#
_cell.length_a   1.000
_cell.length_b   1.000
_cell.length_c   1.000
_cell.angle_alpha   90.00
_cell.angle_beta   90.00
_cell.angle_gamma   90.00
#
_symmetry.space_group_name_H-M   'P 1'
#
loop_
_entity.id
_entity.type
_entity.pdbx_description
1 polymer ?
#
loop_
_entity_poly.entity_id
_entity_poly.type
_entity_poly.pdbx_seq_one_letter_code
_entity_poly.pdbx_strand_id
1 'polypeptide(L)'
;LFFILALGNCGAPLTVNFVGEFMSLYGILEKLPVLGVFACSSIVFSAAYTIYMFNRTAFGGSFTRFLEESIYDVNKREFLMLFILVVF
;
A
#
# COMPACT_ATOMS: atom_id res chain seq x y z
N LEU A 1 2.04 -11.87 -2.05
CA LEU A 1 0.86 -11.08 -2.48
C LEU A 1 0.67 -9.85 -1.61
N PHE A 2 0.47 -10.00 -0.29
CA PHE A 2 0.23 -8.87 0.62
C PHE A 2 1.28 -7.75 0.55
N PHE A 3 2.58 -8.09 0.54
CA PHE A 3 3.66 -7.10 0.40
C PHE A 3 3.59 -6.31 -0.91
N ILE A 4 3.25 -6.97 -2.03
CA ILE A 4 3.18 -6.35 -3.36
C ILE A 4 2.00 -5.38 -3.41
N LEU A 5 0.86 -5.76 -2.85
CA LEU A 5 -0.32 -4.89 -2.75
C LEU A 5 -0.06 -3.70 -1.80
N ALA A 6 0.68 -3.93 -0.71
CA ALA A 6 1.09 -2.85 0.19
C ALA A 6 2.06 -1.87 -0.49
N LEU A 7 3.01 -2.36 -1.30
CA LEU A 7 3.88 -1.51 -2.13
C LEU A 7 3.08 -0.75 -3.20
N GLY A 8 2.07 -1.38 -3.79
CA GLY A 8 1.09 -0.74 -4.67
C GLY A 8 0.38 0.45 -4.02
N ASN A 9 -0.07 0.27 -2.77
CA ASN A 9 -0.74 1.31 -1.99
C ASN A 9 0.21 2.47 -1.62
N CYS A 10 1.46 2.14 -1.29
CA CYS A 10 2.51 3.12 -0.95
C CYS A 10 2.97 3.98 -2.14
N GLY A 11 2.46 3.74 -3.36
CA GLY A 11 2.89 4.45 -4.56
C GLY A 11 4.32 4.09 -4.96
N ALA A 12 4.71 2.82 -4.86
CA ALA A 12 6.03 2.38 -5.30
C ALA A 12 6.26 2.73 -6.79
N PRO A 13 7.51 3.06 -7.20
CA PRO A 13 7.81 3.32 -8.60
C PRO A 13 7.44 2.08 -9.44
N LEU A 14 6.75 2.30 -10.57
CA LEU A 14 6.10 1.30 -11.46
C LEU A 14 4.66 0.92 -11.11
N THR A 15 4.05 1.48 -10.06
CA THR A 15 2.64 1.22 -9.73
C THR A 15 1.71 2.26 -10.38
N VAL A 16 0.48 1.85 -10.73
CA VAL A 16 -0.54 2.77 -11.31
C VAL A 16 -0.85 3.93 -10.35
N ASN A 17 -0.84 3.65 -9.04
CA ASN A 17 -1.13 4.65 -8.01
C ASN A 17 -0.06 5.77 -8.00
N PHE A 18 1.22 5.41 -8.17
CA PHE A 18 2.31 6.39 -8.28
C PHE A 18 2.10 7.35 -9.47
N VAL A 19 1.70 6.84 -10.64
CA VAL A 19 1.48 7.67 -11.82
C VAL A 19 0.37 8.70 -11.57
N GLY A 20 -0.73 8.28 -10.94
CA GLY A 20 -1.84 9.17 -10.59
C GLY A 20 -1.44 10.24 -9.57
N GLU A 21 -0.79 9.84 -8.48
CA GLU A 21 -0.31 10.77 -7.45
C GLU A 21 0.71 11.76 -8.00
N PHE A 22 1.65 11.32 -8.84
CA PHE A 22 2.68 12.17 -9.43
C PHE A 22 2.09 13.19 -10.41
N MET A 23 1.14 12.78 -11.27
CA MET A 23 0.41 13.69 -12.16
C MET A 23 -0.39 14.73 -11.37
N SER A 24 -1.04 14.32 -10.27
CA SER A 24 -1.81 15.24 -9.42
C SER A 24 -0.92 16.27 -8.71
N LEU A 25 0.25 15.84 -8.22
CA LEU A 25 1.26 16.69 -7.61
C LEU A 25 1.77 17.74 -8.59
N TYR A 26 2.09 17.30 -9.82
CA TYR A 26 2.56 18.20 -10.87
C TYR A 26 1.53 19.31 -11.17
N GLY A 27 0.24 18.96 -11.29
CA GLY A 27 -0.82 19.94 -11.52
C GLY A 27 -1.03 20.94 -10.38
N ILE A 28 -0.85 20.50 -9.12
CA ILE A 28 -0.95 21.40 -7.96
C ILE A 28 0.26 22.32 -7.85
N LEU A 29 1.46 21.84 -8.18
CA LEU A 29 2.67 22.64 -8.15
C LEU A 29 2.62 23.82 -9.13
N GLU A 30 2.01 23.63 -10.31
CA GLU A 30 1.82 24.72 -11.28
C GLU A 30 0.83 25.80 -10.79
N LYS A 31 -0.20 25.41 -10.04
CA LYS A 31 -1.26 26.32 -9.57
C LYS A 31 -0.89 27.02 -8.27
N LEU A 32 -0.52 26.24 -7.25
CA LEU A 32 -0.37 26.68 -5.86
C LEU A 32 0.76 25.90 -5.18
N PRO A 33 2.00 26.40 -5.22
CA PRO A 33 3.17 25.68 -4.71
C PRO A 33 3.10 25.41 -3.20
N VAL A 34 2.44 26.29 -2.44
CA VAL A 34 2.25 26.12 -0.99
C VAL A 34 1.44 24.87 -0.66
N LEU A 35 0.36 24.61 -1.40
CA LEU A 35 -0.44 23.39 -1.24
C LEU A 35 0.32 22.15 -1.72
N GLY A 36 1.20 22.31 -2.72
CA GLY A 36 2.09 21.23 -3.17
C GLY A 36 3.00 20.70 -2.06
N VAL A 37 3.52 21.56 -1.18
CA VAL A 37 4.34 21.14 -0.04
C VAL A 37 3.54 20.27 0.94
N PHE A 38 2.30 20.68 1.24
CA PHE A 38 1.40 19.88 2.08
C PHE A 38 1.07 18.53 1.43
N ALA A 39 0.77 18.52 0.13
CA ALA A 39 0.52 17.29 -0.61
C ALA A 39 1.73 16.33 -0.56
N CYS A 40 2.95 16.83 -0.81
CA CYS A 40 4.17 16.03 -0.69
C CYS A 40 4.34 15.42 0.71
N SER A 41 4.09 16.19 1.77
CA SER A 41 4.19 15.68 3.15
C SER A 41 3.16 14.57 3.43
N SER A 42 1.95 14.69 2.87
CA SER A 42 0.90 13.68 3.05
C SER A 42 1.26 12.34 2.42
N ILE A 43 1.91 12.36 1.25
CA ILE A 43 2.40 11.15 0.57
C ILE A 43 3.49 10.46 1.41
N VAL A 44 4.40 11.23 2.00
CA VAL A 44 5.44 10.67 2.90
C VAL A 44 4.82 10.00 4.12
N PHE A 45 3.80 10.62 4.73
CA PHE A 45 3.11 10.00 5.86
C PHE A 45 2.32 8.75 5.47
N SER A 46 1.67 8.74 4.31
CA SER A 46 0.98 7.57 3.76
C SER A 46 1.94 6.39 3.58
N ALA A 47 3.12 6.65 3.01
CA ALA A 47 4.16 5.64 2.82
C ALA A 47 4.69 5.10 4.17
N ALA A 48 5.00 5.98 5.11
CA ALA A 48 5.48 5.60 6.44
C ALA A 48 4.47 4.71 7.19
N TYR A 49 3.17 5.05 7.12
CA TYR A 49 2.12 4.24 7.72
C TYR A 49 2.02 2.85 7.08
N THR A 50 2.12 2.77 5.76
CA THR A 50 2.04 1.49 5.03
C THR A 50 3.18 0.54 5.40
N ILE A 51 4.41 1.07 5.53
CA ILE A 51 5.58 0.29 5.97
C ILE A 51 5.39 -0.17 7.42
N TYR A 52 4.93 0.71 8.30
CA TYR A 52 4.67 0.37 9.71
C TYR A 52 3.61 -0.72 9.84
N MET A 53 2.51 -0.60 9.10
CA MET A 53 1.44 -1.60 9.06
C MET A 53 1.98 -2.95 8.56
N PHE A 54 2.70 -2.96 7.45
CA PHE A 54 3.30 -4.18 6.91
C PHE A 54 4.22 -4.85 7.94
N ASN A 55 5.11 -4.08 8.56
CA ASN A 55 6.05 -4.59 9.56
C ASN A 55 5.31 -5.27 10.73
N ARG A 56 4.26 -4.63 11.25
CA ARG A 56 3.49 -5.18 12.38
C ARG A 56 2.67 -6.41 12.02
N THR A 57 2.17 -6.50 10.79
CA THR A 57 1.40 -7.67 10.33
C THR A 57 2.29 -8.88 10.00
N ALA A 58 3.46 -8.67 9.39
CA ALA A 58 4.34 -9.76 8.95
C ALA A 58 5.31 -10.22 10.04
N PHE A 59 5.87 -9.28 10.82
CA PHE A 59 6.90 -9.56 11.82
C PHE A 59 6.42 -9.43 13.26
N GLY A 60 5.18 -8.97 13.48
CA GLY A 60 4.67 -8.68 14.83
C GLY A 60 4.37 -9.89 15.72
N GLY A 61 4.53 -11.13 15.24
CA GLY A 61 4.23 -12.33 16.00
C GLY A 61 2.73 -12.58 16.21
N SER A 62 2.39 -13.69 16.88
CA SER A 62 1.01 -14.07 17.18
C SER A 62 0.49 -13.24 18.36
N PHE A 63 -0.35 -12.24 18.06
CA PHE A 63 -0.96 -11.40 19.09
C PHE A 63 -2.17 -12.04 19.77
N THR A 64 -2.74 -13.12 19.22
CA THR A 64 -3.93 -13.77 19.77
C THR A 64 -3.89 -15.29 19.63
N ARG A 65 -4.19 -15.98 20.73
CA ARG A 65 -4.22 -17.45 20.84
C ARG A 65 -5.26 -18.11 19.91
N PHE A 66 -6.24 -17.35 19.44
CA PHE A 66 -7.26 -17.77 18.47
C PHE A 66 -6.74 -17.86 17.02
N LEU A 67 -5.65 -17.18 16.68
CA LEU A 67 -5.06 -17.25 15.33
C LEU A 67 -4.29 -18.58 15.10
N GLU A 68 -3.88 -19.27 16.16
CA GLU A 68 -3.11 -20.53 16.04
C GLU A 68 -3.98 -21.75 15.71
N GLU A 69 -5.27 -21.74 16.07
CA GLU A 69 -6.12 -22.94 15.97
C GLU A 69 -7.02 -22.98 14.73
N SER A 70 -7.25 -21.87 14.02
CA SER A 70 -8.36 -21.81 13.06
C SER A 70 -8.17 -20.91 11.82
N ILE A 71 -6.96 -20.78 11.26
CA ILE A 71 -6.79 -20.07 9.99
C ILE A 71 -6.40 -21.06 8.91
N TYR A 72 -7.35 -21.35 8.04
CA TYR A 72 -7.05 -22.00 6.77
C TYR A 72 -6.40 -20.97 5.85
N ASP A 73 -5.33 -21.38 5.18
CA ASP A 73 -4.66 -20.58 4.17
C ASP A 73 -5.57 -20.21 3.00
N VAL A 74 -5.12 -19.23 2.21
CA VAL A 74 -5.83 -18.69 1.05
C VAL A 74 -6.22 -19.80 0.08
N ASN A 75 -7.51 -19.84 -0.28
CA ASN A 75 -8.03 -20.88 -1.16
C ASN A 75 -7.60 -20.60 -2.62
N LYS A 76 -7.55 -21.62 -3.49
CA LYS A 76 -7.06 -21.45 -4.89
C LYS A 76 -7.78 -20.36 -5.68
N ARG A 77 -9.07 -20.15 -5.40
CA ARG A 77 -9.90 -19.10 -6.03
C ARG A 77 -9.51 -17.70 -5.55
N GLU A 78 -9.27 -17.54 -4.25
CA GLU A 78 -8.88 -16.27 -3.64
C GLU A 78 -7.48 -15.87 -4.11
N PHE A 79 -6.57 -16.84 -4.20
CA PHE A 79 -5.24 -16.61 -4.78
C PHE A 79 -5.33 -16.13 -6.22
N LEU A 80 -6.19 -16.72 -7.05
CA LEU A 80 -6.37 -16.32 -8.44
C LEU A 80 -6.95 -14.90 -8.57
N MET A 81 -7.93 -14.53 -7.74
CA MET A 81 -8.47 -13.16 -7.71
C MET A 81 -7.41 -12.14 -7.29
N LEU A 82 -6.66 -12.43 -6.22
CA LEU A 82 -5.58 -11.56 -5.75
C LEU A 82 -4.44 -11.46 -6.77
N PHE A 83 -4.16 -12.53 -7.50
CA PHE A 83 -3.14 -12.55 -8.54
C PHE A 83 -3.54 -11.70 -9.75
N ILE A 84 -4.81 -11.79 -10.19
CA ILE A 84 -5.32 -10.94 -11.29
C ILE A 84 -5.11 -9.45 -10.97
N LEU A 85 -5.36 -9.07 -9.72
CA LEU A 85 -5.28 -7.68 -9.24
C LEU A 85 -3.84 -7.17 -9.06
N VAL A 86 -2.85 -8.06 -9.06
CA VAL A 86 -1.43 -7.66 -9.05
C VAL A 86 -0.87 -7.55 -10.46
N VAL A 87 -1.39 -8.34 -11.40
CA VAL A 87 -0.94 -8.31 -12.80
C VAL A 87 -1.55 -7.13 -13.56
N PHE A 88 -2.80 -6.77 -13.25
CA PHE A 88 -3.49 -5.59 -13.78
C PHE A 88 -3.33 -4.38 -12.86
#